data_AF-A0A0R2V0J6-F1
#
_entry.id   AF-A0A0R2V0J6-F1
#
_cell.length_a   1.000
_cell.length_b   1.000
_cell.length_c   1.000
_cell.angle_alpha   90.00
_cell.angle_beta   90.00
_cell.angle_gamma   90.00
#
_symmetry.space_group_name_H-M   'P 1'
#
loop_
_entity.id
_entity.type
_entity.pdbx_description
1 polymer ?
#
loop_
_entity_poly.entity_id
_entity_poly.type
_entity_poly.pdbx_seq_one_letter_code
_entity_poly.pdbx_strand_id
1 'polypeptide(L)' 'MIRLLKPLDYYREKYGTHHYGLDKLYLLMEKQHNRGQDGAGIATIKLDMPVGHKVIDIQKSTRVNAIKDI' A
#
# COMPACT_ATOMS: atom_id res chain seq x y z
N MET A 1 -4.87 4.89 6.23
CA MET A 1 -3.45 5.24 5.95
C MET A 1 -2.57 4.31 6.76
N ILE A 2 -1.48 3.80 6.18
CA ILE A 2 -0.50 2.94 6.88
C ILE A 2 0.85 3.63 6.83
N ARG A 3 1.51 3.72 7.98
CA ARG A 3 2.88 4.22 8.10
C ARG A 3 3.72 3.19 8.84
N LEU A 4 4.83 2.79 8.22
CA LEU A 4 5.83 1.96 8.87
C LEU A 4 6.74 2.85 9.73
N LEU A 5 6.88 2.51 11.01
CA LEU A 5 7.69 3.27 11.98
C LEU A 5 9.06 2.62 12.26
N LYS A 6 9.31 1.47 11.64
CA LYS A 6 10.54 0.68 11.75
C LYS A 6 11.07 0.38 10.33
N PRO A 7 12.36 0.05 10.16
CA PRO A 7 12.89 -0.36 8.86
C PRO A 7 12.22 -1.65 8.35
N LEU A 8 12.26 -1.89 7.04
CA LEU A 8 11.62 -3.07 6.41
C LEU A 8 12.16 -4.40 6.95
N ASP A 9 13.42 -4.45 7.38
CA ASP A 9 14.03 -5.63 7.99
C ASP A 9 13.35 -6.06 9.29
N TYR A 10 12.95 -5.09 10.13
CA TYR A 10 12.20 -5.38 11.36
C TYR A 10 10.91 -6.15 11.07
N TYR A 11 10.19 -5.77 10.01
CA TYR A 11 8.94 -6.44 9.65
C TYR A 11 9.17 -7.82 9.05
N ARG A 12 10.27 -8.05 8.31
CA ARG A 12 10.66 -9.39 7.84
C ARG A 12 11.00 -10.30 9.02
N GLU A 13 11.83 -9.85 9.94
CA GLU A 13 12.22 -10.68 11.09
C GLU A 13 11.02 -11.01 11.99
N LYS A 14 10.15 -10.03 12.24
CA LYS A 14 9.01 -10.19 13.14
C LYS A 14 7.83 -10.93 12.51
N TYR A 15 7.55 -10.70 11.23
CA TYR A 15 6.34 -11.19 10.56
C TYR A 15 6.62 -12.14 9.38
N GLY A 16 7.89 -12.42 9.08
CA GLY A 16 8.29 -13.28 7.97
C GLY A 16 8.15 -12.64 6.58
N THR A 17 7.79 -11.36 6.47
CA THR A 17 7.52 -10.70 5.18
C THR A 17 7.87 -9.21 5.19
N HIS A 18 8.40 -8.72 4.06
CA HIS A 18 8.54 -7.28 3.80
C HIS A 18 7.21 -6.62 3.43
N HIS A 19 6.22 -7.41 2.99
CA HIS A 19 4.92 -6.93 2.50
C HIS A 19 3.93 -6.56 3.61
N TYR A 20 4.33 -6.61 4.89
CA TYR A 20 3.46 -6.35 6.03
C TYR A 20 2.59 -5.08 5.86
N GLY A 21 3.18 -3.98 5.38
CA GLY A 21 2.45 -2.75 5.13
C GLY A 21 1.40 -2.87 4.03
N LEU A 22 1.72 -3.58 2.94
CA LEU A 22 0.81 -3.82 1.82
C LEU A 22 -0.31 -4.78 2.20
N ASP A 23 -0.01 -5.86 2.92
CA ASP A 23 -1.03 -6.82 3.38
C ASP A 23 -2.06 -6.16 4.28
N LYS A 24 -1.60 -5.28 5.19
CA LYS A 24 -2.48 -4.48 6.03
C LYS A 24 -3.29 -3.48 5.21
N LEU A 25 -2.71 -2.91 4.16
CA LEU A 25 -3.41 -1.96 3.29
C LEU A 25 -4.53 -2.66 2.52
N TYR A 26 -4.21 -3.80 1.91
CA TYR A 26 -5.17 -4.67 1.23
C TYR A 26 -6.33 -5.05 2.15
N LEU A 27 -6.04 -5.47 3.39
CA LEU A 27 -7.09 -5.81 4.36
C LEU A 27 -8.00 -4.61 4.70
N LEU A 28 -7.44 -3.40 4.78
CA LEU A 28 -8.24 -2.18 5.00
C LEU A 28 -9.12 -1.86 3.79
N MET A 29 -8.60 -2.06 2.57
CA MET A 29 -9.35 -1.84 1.33
C MET A 29 -10.52 -2.82 1.22
N GLU A 30 -10.29 -4.11 1.47
CA GLU A 30 -11.33 -5.14 1.49
C GLU A 30 -12.43 -4.82 2.51
N LYS A 31 -12.08 -4.31 3.70
CA LYS A 31 -13.08 -3.88 4.69
C LYS A 31 -13.96 -2.72 4.21
N GLN A 32 -13.42 -1.85 3.37
CA GLN A 32 -14.15 -0.69 2.83
C GLN A 32 -14.95 -1.05 1.58
N HIS A 33 -14.65 -2.16 0.92
CA HIS A 33 -15.32 -2.61 -0.30
C HIS A 33 -16.85 -2.66 -0.17
N ASN A 34 -17.36 -3.08 0.99
CA ASN A 34 -18.79 -3.18 1.28
C ASN A 34 -19.54 -1.83 1.37
N ARG A 35 -18.84 -0.70 1.26
CA ARG A 35 -19.42 0.65 1.25
C ARG A 35 -19.70 1.17 -0.16
N GLY A 36 -19.46 0.36 -1.19
CA GLY A 36 -19.47 0.78 -2.58
C GLY A 36 -18.18 1.49 -2.97
N GLN A 37 -17.68 1.19 -4.17
CA GLN A 37 -16.48 1.84 -4.72
C GLN A 37 -16.55 1.82 -6.25
N ASP A 38 -16.32 2.98 -6.87
CA ASP A 38 -16.21 3.10 -8.33
C ASP A 38 -14.78 2.81 -8.84
N GLY A 39 -13.85 2.61 -7.91
CA GLY A 39 -12.44 2.37 -8.18
C GLY A 39 -11.64 2.19 -6.90
N ALA A 40 -10.35 1.94 -7.06
CA ALA A 40 -9.41 1.81 -5.95
C ALA A 40 -8.04 2.36 -6.35
N GLY A 41 -7.24 2.74 -5.36
CA GLY A 41 -5.89 3.22 -5.62
C GLY A 41 -5.01 3.21 -4.38
N ILE A 42 -3.72 3.07 -4.63
CA ILE A 42 -2.65 3.04 -3.63
C ILE A 42 -1.65 4.13 -4.00
N ALA A 43 -1.21 4.88 -2.99
CA ALA A 43 -0.10 5.82 -3.11
C ALA A 43 0.95 5.46 -2.07
N THR A 44 2.21 5.32 -2.51
CA THR A 44 3.36 5.11 -1.65
C THR A 44 4.28 6.31 -1.71
N ILE A 45 4.85 6.66 -0.55
CA ILE A 45 5.77 7.79 -0.41
C ILE A 45 7.00 7.26 0.29
N LYS A 46 8.15 7.39 -0.36
CA LYS A 46 9.46 7.09 0.23
C LYS A 46 9.93 8.33 0.98
N LEU A 47 10.33 8.15 2.22
CA LEU A 47 10.91 9.21 3.04
C LEU A 47 12.42 9.28 2.79
N ASP A 48 12.99 10.47 2.92
CA ASP A 48 14.44 10.70 2.92
C ASP A 48 15.16 10.21 1.64
N MET A 49 14.47 10.27 0.49
CA MET A 49 15.07 9.91 -0.79
C MET A 49 16.05 10.98 -1.28
N PRO A 50 17.22 10.58 -1.84
CA PRO A 50 18.13 11.51 -2.49
C PRO A 50 17.48 12.22 -3.68
N VAL A 51 17.96 13.44 -3.96
CA VAL A 51 17.52 14.25 -5.10
C VAL A 51 17.72 13.48 -6.40
N GLY A 52 16.76 13.60 -7.33
CA GLY A 52 16.79 12.89 -8.61
C GLY A 52 16.15 11.49 -8.59
N HIS A 53 15.69 11.02 -7.42
CA HIS A 53 14.98 9.74 -7.31
C HIS A 53 13.48 9.92 -7.16
N LYS A 54 12.72 8.92 -7.62
CA LYS A 54 11.25 8.88 -7.49
C LYS A 54 10.84 8.73 -6.02
N VAL A 55 10.16 9.76 -5.50
CA VAL A 55 9.67 9.83 -4.10
C VAL A 55 8.28 9.22 -3.96
N ILE A 56 7.40 9.43 -4.94
CA ILE A 56 6.00 9.05 -4.89
C ILE A 56 5.70 8.06 -6.02
N ASP A 57 4.99 6.99 -5.70
CA ASP A 57 4.41 6.06 -6.66
C ASP A 57 2.92 5.90 -6.42
N ILE A 58 2.12 5.94 -7.48
CA ILE A 58 0.66 5.92 -7.39
C ILE A 58 0.12 4.97 -8.45
N GLN A 59 -0.72 4.03 -8.01
CA GLN A 59 -1.44 3.11 -8.88
C GLN A 59 -2.94 3.24 -8.61
N LYS A 60 -3.74 3.27 -9.68
CA LYS A 60 -5.20 3.45 -9.61
C LYS A 60 -5.87 2.53 -10.62
N SER A 61 -7.05 2.05 -10.27
CA SER A 61 -7.93 1.32 -11.18
C SER A 61 -9.38 1.75 -10.99
N THR A 62 -10.12 1.75 -12.10
CA THR A 62 -11.58 1.95 -12.15
C THR A 62 -12.28 0.73 -12.75
N ARG A 63 -11.58 -0.42 -12.85
CA ARG A 63 -12.18 -1.67 -13.36
C ARG A 63 -13.14 -2.27 -12.33
N VAL A 64 -14.00 -3.18 -12.81
CA VAL A 64 -14.78 -4.05 -11.93
C VAL A 64 -13.82 -4.84 -11.05
N ASN A 65 -14.03 -4.80 -9.73
CA ASN A 65 -13.10 -5.31 -8.71
C ASN A 65 -11.74 -4.59 -8.69
N ALA A 66 -11.74 -3.26 -8.76
CA ALA A 66 -10.54 -2.42 -8.77
C ALA A 66 -9.47 -2.73 -7.70
N ILE A 67 -9.85 -3.28 -6.52
CA ILE A 67 -8.88 -3.69 -5.48
C ILE A 67 -7.99 -4.86 -5.95
N LYS A 68 -8.52 -5.76 -6.78
CA LYS A 68 -7.77 -6.91 -7.32
C LYS A 68 -6.90 -6.56 -8.54
N ASP A 69 -7.16 -5.43 -9.18
CA ASP A 69 -6.46 -4.94 -10.36
C ASP A 69 -5.20 -4.12 -10.02
N ILE A 70 -5.05 -3.76 -8.75
CA ILE A 70 -3.92 -3.02 -8.17
C ILE A 70 -3.12 -3.90 -7.22
#